data_AF-A0A7S1URR3-F1
#
_entry.id   AF-A0A7S1URR3-F1
#
_cell.length_a   1.000
_cell.length_b   1.000
_cell.length_c   1.000
_cell.angle_alpha   90.00
_cell.angle_beta   90.00
_cell.angle_gamma   90.00
#
_symmetry.space_group_name_H-M   'P 1'
#
loop_
_entity.id
_entity.type
_entity.pdbx_description
1 polymer ?
#
loop_
_entity_poly.entity_id
_entity_poly.type
_entity_poly.pdbx_seq_one_letter_code
_entity_poly.pdbx_strand_id
1 'polypeptide(L)'
;RNVESRENSQNLNIDAAREVLPRNDKVSRLFLKLSKAYRKAPLDTMSEMKSRQFQILAGRVRQLDFEITGDEHQLRSLSQIKHFGPSSIDILRDFFDNDGKCDRLEQFEKGKLK
;
A
#
# COMPACT_ATOMS: atom_id res chain seq x y z
N ARG A 1 -56.79 6.25 26.01
CA ARG A 1 -56.30 5.33 24.96
C ARG A 1 -55.13 6.01 24.25
N ASN A 2 -54.15 5.22 23.80
CA ASN A 2 -52.73 5.49 23.49
C ASN A 2 -51.92 5.62 24.77
N VAL A 3 -51.13 4.66 25.27
CA VAL A 3 -50.32 3.54 24.73
C VAL A 3 -49.22 3.99 23.76
N GLU A 4 -47.99 3.74 24.24
CA GLU A 4 -46.69 3.56 23.57
C GLU A 4 -45.64 4.61 23.95
N SER A 5 -44.39 4.29 24.28
CA SER A 5 -43.70 3.05 24.67
C SER A 5 -42.26 3.48 24.96
N ARG A 6 -41.73 3.02 26.09
CA ARG A 6 -40.36 2.54 26.30
C ARG A 6 -39.17 3.48 26.03
N GLU A 7 -38.53 3.86 27.13
CA GLU A 7 -37.08 3.96 27.25
C GLU A 7 -36.41 2.76 26.55
N ASN A 8 -35.44 3.02 25.68
CA ASN A 8 -34.36 2.06 25.46
C ASN A 8 -33.07 2.78 25.09
N SER A 9 -32.19 2.84 26.09
CA SER A 9 -30.79 3.19 26.01
C SER A 9 -30.09 2.43 24.89
N GLN A 10 -29.68 3.12 23.83
CA GLN A 10 -28.59 2.65 22.99
C GLN A 10 -27.35 3.46 23.31
N ASN A 11 -26.75 3.05 24.43
CA ASN A 11 -25.35 3.20 24.75
C ASN A 11 -24.58 2.47 23.64
N LEU A 12 -24.39 3.12 22.49
CA LEU A 12 -23.55 2.61 21.43
C LEU A 12 -22.13 2.66 21.98
N ASN A 13 -21.67 1.50 22.44
CA ASN A 13 -20.31 1.28 22.83
C ASN A 13 -19.43 1.52 21.59
N ILE A 14 -18.93 2.75 21.43
CA ILE A 14 -17.91 3.13 20.42
C ILE A 14 -16.54 2.67 20.94
N ASP A 15 -16.46 1.44 21.44
CA ASP A 15 -15.20 0.75 21.64
C ASP A 15 -14.73 0.29 20.26
N ALA A 16 -14.11 1.23 19.56
CA ALA A 16 -13.01 1.03 18.62
C ALA A 16 -12.94 -0.38 18.00
N ALA A 17 -13.86 -0.68 17.08
CA ALA A 17 -13.56 -1.62 16.00
C ALA A 17 -12.42 -0.98 15.18
N ARG A 18 -11.19 -1.12 15.66
CA ARG A 18 -9.99 -0.92 14.83
C ARG A 18 -10.20 -1.84 13.65
N GLU A 19 -10.57 -1.28 12.50
CA GLU A 19 -10.60 -2.03 11.24
C GLU A 19 -9.28 -2.79 11.17
N VAL A 20 -9.34 -4.12 11.25
CA VAL A 20 -8.17 -4.96 11.08
C VAL A 20 -7.80 -4.80 9.61
N LEU A 21 -6.89 -3.86 9.35
CA LEU A 21 -6.43 -3.61 8.00
C LEU A 21 -5.89 -4.92 7.43
N PRO A 22 -6.21 -5.24 6.16
CA PRO A 22 -5.65 -6.40 5.52
C PRO A 22 -4.12 -6.40 5.65
N ARG A 23 -3.54 -7.60 5.81
CA ARG A 23 -2.09 -7.74 5.86
C ARG A 23 -1.44 -7.05 4.65
N ASN A 24 -0.32 -6.38 4.90
CA ASN A 24 0.43 -5.62 3.89
C ASN A 24 -0.38 -4.51 3.18
N ASP A 25 -1.49 -4.03 3.76
CA ASP A 25 -2.33 -3.00 3.12
C ASP A 25 -1.56 -1.71 2.85
N LYS A 26 -0.68 -1.29 3.77
CA LYS A 26 0.15 -0.09 3.58
C LYS A 26 1.08 -0.22 2.36
N VAL A 27 1.77 -1.35 2.23
CA VAL A 27 2.66 -1.64 1.10
C VAL A 27 1.87 -1.78 -0.20
N SER A 28 0.70 -2.41 -0.17
CA SER A 28 -0.18 -2.50 -1.32
C SER A 28 -0.63 -1.11 -1.80
N ARG A 29 -1.02 -0.23 -0.87
CA ARG A 29 -1.38 1.16 -1.18
C ARG A 29 -0.23 1.96 -1.75
N LEU A 30 1.00 1.76 -1.26
CA LEU A 30 2.20 2.39 -1.82
C LEU A 30 2.32 2.07 -3.32
N PHE A 31 2.28 0.79 -3.70
CA PHE A 31 2.39 0.40 -5.10
C PHE A 31 1.20 0.88 -5.95
N LEU A 32 -0.02 0.93 -5.38
CA LEU A 32 -1.16 1.56 -6.07
C LEU A 32 -0.95 3.06 -6.30
N LYS A 33 -0.36 3.78 -5.35
CA LYS A 33 -0.04 5.20 -5.51
C LYS A 33 1.02 5.40 -6.59
N LEU A 34 2.08 4.60 -6.60
CA LEU A 34 3.09 4.62 -7.67
C LEU A 34 2.49 4.30 -9.04
N SER A 35 1.65 3.27 -9.15
CA SER A 35 0.92 2.95 -10.39
C SER A 35 0.12 4.15 -10.90
N LYS A 36 -0.64 4.81 -10.01
CA LYS A 36 -1.38 6.03 -10.34
C LYS A 36 -0.46 7.17 -10.76
N ALA A 37 0.68 7.35 -10.10
CA ALA A 37 1.65 8.41 -10.42
C ALA A 37 2.22 8.24 -11.83
N TYR A 38 2.74 7.05 -12.16
CA TYR A 38 3.28 6.76 -13.51
C TYR A 38 2.24 6.88 -14.62
N ARG A 39 0.97 6.59 -14.34
CA ARG A 39 -0.13 6.77 -15.30
C ARG A 39 -0.53 8.24 -15.47
N LYS A 40 -0.50 9.04 -14.41
CA LYS A 40 -0.90 10.46 -14.44
C LYS A 40 0.20 11.37 -14.99
N ALA A 41 1.45 11.04 -14.70
CA ALA A 41 2.63 11.78 -15.15
C ALA A 41 3.64 10.79 -15.76
N PRO A 42 3.42 10.33 -17.00
CA PRO A 42 4.39 9.50 -17.71
C PRO A 42 5.71 10.24 -17.87
N LEU A 43 6.82 9.58 -17.57
CA LEU A 43 8.17 10.13 -17.70
C LEU A 43 8.88 9.67 -18.97
N ASP A 44 8.53 8.48 -19.42
CA ASP A 44 9.15 7.78 -20.54
C ASP A 44 8.11 6.85 -21.22
N THR A 45 8.50 6.24 -22.33
CA THR A 45 7.67 5.24 -23.05
C THR A 45 7.40 3.98 -22.22
N MET A 46 8.15 3.76 -21.13
CA MET A 46 8.02 2.61 -20.25
C MET A 46 7.07 2.88 -19.06
N SER A 47 6.57 4.10 -18.92
CA SER A 47 5.78 4.52 -17.75
C SER A 47 4.45 3.79 -17.66
N GLU A 48 3.83 3.49 -18.80
CA GLU A 48 2.62 2.65 -18.85
C GLU A 48 2.91 1.22 -18.37
N MET A 49 4.03 0.63 -18.82
CA MET A 49 4.46 -0.70 -18.37
C MET A 49 4.72 -0.70 -16.86
N LYS A 50 5.46 0.29 -16.34
CA LYS A 50 5.74 0.44 -14.89
C LYS A 50 4.46 0.59 -14.09
N SER A 51 3.52 1.42 -14.56
CA SER A 51 2.21 1.59 -13.94
C SER A 51 1.45 0.26 -13.80
N ARG A 52 1.41 -0.54 -14.87
CA ARG A 52 0.77 -1.87 -14.86
C ARG A 52 1.48 -2.84 -13.92
N GLN A 53 2.82 -2.84 -13.92
CA GLN A 53 3.60 -3.69 -13.02
C GLN A 53 3.33 -3.38 -11.55
N PHE A 54 3.32 -2.10 -11.16
CA PHE A 54 3.00 -1.72 -9.78
C PHE A 54 1.56 -2.04 -9.40
N GLN A 55 0.61 -1.95 -10.33
CA GLN A 55 -0.77 -2.40 -10.07
C GLN A 55 -0.84 -3.91 -9.78
N ILE A 56 -0.13 -4.74 -10.55
CA ILE A 56 -0.05 -6.18 -10.32
C ILE A 56 0.61 -6.46 -8.97
N LEU A 57 1.73 -5.78 -8.68
CA LEU A 57 2.49 -5.98 -7.46
C LEU A 57 1.67 -5.64 -6.21
N ALA A 58 0.88 -4.56 -6.24
CA ALA A 58 -0.02 -4.20 -5.15
C ALA A 58 -1.02 -5.33 -4.81
N GLY A 59 -1.50 -6.06 -5.82
CA GLY A 59 -2.34 -7.24 -5.63
C GLY A 59 -1.58 -8.41 -5.04
N ARG A 60 -0.37 -8.70 -5.53
CA ARG A 60 0.48 -9.79 -5.04
C ARG A 60 0.87 -9.63 -3.59
N VAL A 61 1.21 -8.41 -3.18
CA VAL A 61 1.57 -8.09 -1.79
C VAL A 61 0.45 -8.46 -0.80
N ARG A 62 -0.82 -8.28 -1.18
CA ARG A 62 -1.98 -8.67 -0.35
C ARG A 62 -2.21 -10.18 -0.27
N GLN A 63 -1.67 -10.94 -1.22
CA GLN A 63 -1.80 -12.40 -1.28
C GLN A 63 -0.71 -13.12 -0.47
N LEU A 64 0.28 -12.40 0.05
CA LEU A 64 1.32 -13.01 0.87
C LEU A 64 0.74 -13.50 2.20
N ASP A 65 1.11 -14.72 2.56
CA ASP A 65 0.77 -15.39 3.81
C ASP A 65 1.65 -14.94 4.99
N PHE A 66 2.55 -13.97 4.76
CA PHE A 66 3.37 -13.31 5.77
C PHE A 66 3.35 -11.79 5.62
N GLU A 67 3.72 -11.09 6.70
CA GLU A 67 3.86 -9.64 6.72
C GLU A 67 5.23 -9.24 6.18
N ILE A 68 5.23 -8.29 5.24
CA ILE A 68 6.47 -7.70 4.73
C ILE A 68 7.01 -6.74 5.79
N THR A 69 8.30 -6.87 6.07
CA THR A 69 9.09 -6.05 6.99
C THR A 69 10.29 -5.47 6.26
N GLY A 70 11.00 -4.54 6.91
CA GLY A 70 12.29 -4.01 6.43
C GLY A 70 13.48 -4.95 6.64
N ASP A 71 13.27 -6.19 7.09
CA ASP A 71 14.37 -7.15 7.27
C ASP A 71 15.05 -7.47 5.93
N GLU A 72 16.37 -7.24 5.87
CA GLU A 72 17.16 -7.39 4.65
C GLU A 72 17.19 -8.84 4.12
N HIS A 73 17.12 -9.84 4.99
CA HIS A 73 17.02 -11.23 4.54
C HIS A 73 15.65 -11.50 3.90
N GLN A 74 14.57 -11.01 4.50
CA GLN A 74 13.23 -11.12 3.94
C GLN A 74 13.10 -10.39 2.61
N LEU A 75 13.65 -9.17 2.48
CA LEU A 75 13.64 -8.42 1.22
C LEU A 75 14.42 -9.14 0.11
N ARG A 76 15.57 -9.76 0.45
CA ARG A 76 16.31 -10.63 -0.49
C ARG A 76 15.49 -11.85 -0.91
N SER A 77 14.80 -12.52 0.02
CA SER A 77 13.92 -13.64 -0.32
C SER A 77 12.74 -13.21 -1.19
N LEU A 78 12.14 -12.05 -0.91
CA LEU A 78 11.07 -11.47 -1.73
C LEU A 78 11.52 -11.23 -3.17
N SER A 79 12.78 -10.84 -3.39
CA SER A 79 13.33 -10.63 -4.75
C SER A 79 13.32 -11.88 -5.64
N GLN A 80 13.21 -13.07 -5.03
CA GLN A 80 13.14 -14.34 -5.74
C GLN A 80 11.69 -14.67 -6.17
N ILE A 81 10.70 -13.93 -5.67
CA ILE A 81 9.29 -14.12 -6.02
C ILE A 81 8.99 -13.39 -7.33
N LYS A 82 8.25 -14.06 -8.22
CA LYS A 82 7.81 -13.47 -9.49
C LYS A 82 7.14 -12.11 -9.25
N HIS A 83 7.52 -11.12 -10.05
CA HIS A 83 7.08 -9.71 -10.02
C HIS A 83 7.74 -8.83 -8.95
N PHE A 84 8.49 -9.37 -7.99
CA PHE A 84 9.31 -8.60 -7.06
C PHE A 84 10.71 -8.39 -7.63
N GLY A 85 10.83 -7.50 -8.62
CA GLY A 85 12.12 -7.14 -9.20
C GLY A 85 12.95 -6.18 -8.34
N PRO A 86 14.19 -5.86 -8.75
CA PRO A 86 15.09 -4.96 -8.01
C PRO A 86 14.44 -3.63 -7.63
N SER A 87 13.78 -2.97 -8.60
CA SER A 87 13.09 -1.70 -8.39
C SER A 87 12.01 -1.76 -7.29
N SER A 88 11.24 -2.86 -7.23
CA SER A 88 10.25 -3.01 -6.16
C SER A 88 10.88 -3.28 -4.80
N ILE A 89 12.02 -3.98 -4.74
CA ILE A 89 12.75 -4.18 -3.48
C ILE A 89 13.34 -2.87 -2.99
N ASP A 90 13.89 -2.05 -3.89
CA ASP A 90 14.42 -0.73 -3.52
C ASP A 90 13.31 0.19 -3.00
N ILE A 91 12.11 0.13 -3.59
CA ILE A 91 10.93 0.86 -3.09
C ILE A 91 10.49 0.35 -1.72
N LEU A 92 10.54 -0.97 -1.47
CA LEU A 92 10.21 -1.53 -0.16
C LEU A 92 11.22 -1.10 0.89
N ARG A 93 12.52 -1.19 0.58
CA ARG A 93 13.60 -0.74 1.45
C ARG A 93 13.42 0.73 1.81
N ASP A 94 13.28 1.60 0.81
CA ASP A 94 12.98 3.02 0.98
C ASP A 94 11.75 3.24 1.88
N PHE A 95 10.68 2.48 1.65
CA PHE A 95 9.46 2.55 2.46
C PHE A 95 9.67 2.19 3.93
N PHE A 96 10.45 1.15 4.24
CA PHE A 96 10.69 0.75 5.63
C PHE A 96 11.73 1.61 6.32
N ASP A 97 12.75 2.07 5.59
CA ASP A 97 13.79 2.96 6.11
C ASP A 97 13.25 4.36 6.43
N ASN A 98 12.21 4.80 5.70
CA ASN A 98 11.62 6.14 5.84
C ASN A 98 10.23 6.14 6.51
N ASP A 99 9.99 5.25 7.48
CA ASP A 99 8.75 5.20 8.29
C ASP A 99 7.45 5.20 7.46
N GLY A 100 7.47 4.50 6.32
CA GLY A 100 6.34 4.38 5.42
C GLY A 100 6.22 5.50 4.37
N LYS A 101 7.24 6.35 4.23
CA LYS A 101 7.37 7.29 3.11
C LYS A 101 8.19 6.67 1.99
N CYS A 102 7.94 7.11 0.77
CA CYS A 102 8.73 6.67 -0.39
C CYS A 102 9.15 7.88 -1.19
N ASP A 103 10.46 8.12 -1.25
CA ASP A 103 11.06 9.27 -1.90
C ASP A 103 10.63 9.38 -3.35
N ARG A 104 10.55 8.24 -4.05
CA ARG A 104 10.12 8.19 -5.44
C ARG A 104 8.69 8.69 -5.61
N LEU A 105 7.79 8.33 -4.70
CA LEU A 105 6.42 8.80 -4.74
C LEU A 105 6.33 10.29 -4.40
N GLU A 106 7.09 10.75 -3.41
CA GLU A 106 7.16 12.18 -3.08
C GLU A 106 7.67 13.03 -4.24
N GLN A 107 8.67 12.55 -4.96
CA GLN A 107 9.18 13.24 -6.14
C GLN A 107 8.11 13.35 -7.24
N PHE A 108 7.24 12.33 -7.42
CA PHE A 108 6.10 12.44 -8.32
C PHE A 108 5.09 13.48 -7.85
N GLU A 109 4.73 13.47 -6.57
CA GLU A 109 3.76 14.41 -5.99
C GLU A 109 4.27 15.86 -6.05
N LYS A 110 5.57 16.07 -5.93
CA LYS A 110 6.23 17.39 -6.02
C LYS A 110 6.57 17.80 -7.47
N GLY A 111 6.31 16.94 -8.47
CA GLY A 111 6.70 17.20 -9.87
C GLY A 111 8.22 17.31 -10.07
N LYS A 112 9.00 16.64 -9.23
CA LYS A 112 10.48 16.71 -9.19
C LYS A 112 11.18 15.49 -9.81
N LEU A 113 10.45 14.47 -10.27
CA LEU A 113 11.08 13.42 -11.10
C LEU A 113 11.49 14.05 -12.42
N LYS A 114 12.79 14.31 -12.56
CA LYS A 114 13.46 14.75 -13.78
C LYS A 114 14.14 13.56 -14.44
#